data_AF-A0A5N5CTM1-F1
#
_entry.id   AF-A0A5N5CTM1-F1
#
_cell.length_a   1.000
_cell.length_b   1.000
_cell.length_c   1.000
_cell.angle_alpha   90.00
_cell.angle_beta   90.00
_cell.angle_gamma   90.00
#
_symmetry.space_group_name_H-M   'P 1'
#
loop_
_entity.id
_entity.type
_entity.pdbx_description
1 polymer ?
#
loop_
_entity_poly.entity_id
_entity_poly.type
_entity_poly.pdbx_seq_one_letter_code
_entity_poly.pdbx_strand_id
1 'polypeptide(L)'
;MHEFHLIDDGKRALFTAYQAQPYDLSPYGMSENIGWIQNSLFQEISVETGELLFEWRSLDHEETSPKYGQVLPGETLAGGKGTTASDAWDYFHINSVDKNENGDYLISSRHTSALYLISGEDGRVLWHLDGWLLSSHFQKDFYFSSQHDARWQHSNATHTTISLFDNAYDEFKPHDNQTHPYSRGLVFVLDNEARTATFSHEYMHHLPNGPPILSGSQGNFQLLPNGNAFLGWGAQPFFSEHLPLSGAPVLHASFNNPTGSTTNYKARKYNWTAVPAHDPALWSFSYNGTATTFYVSWNGATTVQTWRFYVSDDSVEGPWRRVGEARKRGFETVLRWDGFARWAFAEAVDGEGVVLRRSGVVEVFVPSETLRQACDFNGCVEIPRVGGGDWSTFEWL
;
A
#
# COMPACT_ATOMS: atom_id res chain seq x y z
N MET A 1 -9.55 1.16 9.02
CA MET A 1 -9.68 2.05 7.85
C MET A 1 -8.86 1.43 6.73
N HIS A 2 -9.46 1.22 5.56
CA HIS A 2 -8.83 0.53 4.42
C HIS A 2 -8.60 1.45 3.21
N GLU A 3 -9.42 2.51 3.10
CA GLU A 3 -9.30 3.52 2.06
C GLU A 3 -9.22 4.92 2.66
N PHE A 4 -8.34 5.72 2.05
CA PHE A 4 -8.32 7.16 2.16
C PHE A 4 -7.67 7.70 0.88
N HIS A 5 -8.42 8.50 0.13
CA HIS A 5 -7.84 9.26 -0.97
C HIS A 5 -8.55 10.60 -1.16
N LEU A 6 -7.81 11.53 -1.73
CA LEU A 6 -8.27 12.86 -2.07
C LEU A 6 -8.86 12.84 -3.48
N ILE A 7 -10.00 13.50 -3.64
CA ILE A 7 -10.69 13.69 -4.92
C ILE A 7 -10.88 15.21 -5.15
N ASP A 8 -11.33 15.59 -6.34
CA ASP A 8 -11.58 16.99 -6.73
C ASP A 8 -10.38 17.91 -6.43
N ASP A 9 -9.19 17.51 -6.87
CA ASP A 9 -7.91 18.20 -6.63
C ASP A 9 -7.62 18.48 -5.14
N GLY A 10 -8.06 17.57 -4.26
CA GLY A 10 -7.80 17.68 -2.81
C GLY A 10 -8.83 18.49 -2.03
N LYS A 11 -9.92 18.94 -2.67
CA LYS A 11 -11.00 19.64 -1.97
C LYS A 11 -11.87 18.71 -1.14
N ARG A 12 -11.94 17.44 -1.52
CA ARG A 12 -12.74 16.43 -0.82
C ARG A 12 -11.91 15.20 -0.52
N ALA A 13 -12.25 14.53 0.57
CA ALA A 13 -11.64 13.27 0.97
C ALA A 13 -12.71 12.18 1.04
N LEU A 14 -12.37 11.01 0.51
CA LEU A 14 -13.19 9.82 0.51
C LEU A 14 -12.46 8.73 1.29
N PHE A 15 -13.14 8.13 2.27
CA PHE A 15 -12.54 7.12 3.15
C PHE A 15 -13.55 6.12 3.67
N THR A 16 -13.05 4.94 4.06
CA THR A 16 -13.87 3.89 4.67
C THR A 16 -13.81 3.91 6.19
N ALA A 17 -14.94 3.59 6.81
CA ALA A 17 -15.09 3.47 8.26
C ALA A 17 -15.85 2.19 8.62
N TYR A 18 -15.80 1.83 9.90
CA TYR A 18 -16.52 0.69 10.46
C TYR A 18 -17.14 1.08 11.78
N GLN A 19 -18.37 0.64 12.02
CA GLN A 19 -19.08 0.94 13.26
C GLN A 19 -19.74 -0.33 13.79
N ALA A 20 -19.27 -0.80 14.95
CA ALA A 20 -19.91 -1.88 15.66
C ALA A 20 -21.25 -1.40 16.23
N GLN A 21 -22.31 -2.17 16.01
CA GLN A 21 -23.63 -1.89 16.58
C GLN A 21 -24.36 -3.18 16.98
N PRO A 22 -25.29 -3.10 17.95
CA PRO A 22 -26.15 -4.24 18.29
C PRO A 22 -27.00 -4.67 17.08
N TYR A 23 -27.15 -5.97 16.87
CA TYR A 23 -27.90 -6.54 15.75
C TYR A 23 -28.51 -7.90 16.12
N ASP A 24 -29.64 -8.25 15.50
CA ASP A 24 -30.26 -9.57 15.66
C ASP A 24 -29.48 -10.62 14.84
N LEU A 25 -28.61 -11.36 15.52
CA LEU A 25 -27.84 -12.47 14.93
C LEU A 25 -28.49 -13.84 15.14
N SER A 26 -29.75 -13.89 15.61
CA SER A 26 -30.47 -15.16 15.73
C SER A 26 -30.62 -15.93 14.41
N PRO A 27 -30.75 -15.30 13.23
CA PRO A 27 -30.74 -16.02 11.94
C PRO A 27 -29.40 -16.72 11.63
N TYR A 28 -28.33 -16.33 12.31
CA TYR A 28 -26.97 -16.86 12.14
C TYR A 28 -26.55 -17.77 13.30
N GLY A 29 -27.51 -18.29 14.07
CA GLY A 29 -27.27 -19.26 15.14
C GLY A 29 -26.92 -18.65 16.50
N MET A 30 -26.93 -17.32 16.64
CA MET A 30 -26.61 -16.62 17.88
C MET A 30 -27.87 -16.11 18.58
N SER A 31 -28.49 -16.94 19.41
CA SER A 31 -29.77 -16.63 20.08
C SER A 31 -29.69 -16.41 21.59
N GLU A 32 -28.52 -16.60 22.20
CA GLU A 32 -28.36 -16.49 23.66
C GLU A 32 -28.36 -15.04 24.17
N ASN A 33 -27.88 -14.08 23.36
CA ASN A 33 -27.79 -12.65 23.68
C ASN A 33 -27.94 -11.81 22.40
N ILE A 34 -28.11 -10.49 22.55
CA ILE A 34 -28.01 -9.56 21.41
C ILE A 34 -26.61 -9.65 20.79
N GLY A 35 -26.57 -9.83 19.47
CA GLY A 35 -25.32 -9.91 18.72
C GLY A 35 -24.75 -8.53 18.42
N TRP A 36 -23.51 -8.52 17.94
CA TRP A 36 -22.81 -7.33 17.48
C TRP A 36 -22.36 -7.50 16.04
N ILE A 37 -22.65 -6.52 15.20
CA ILE A 37 -22.28 -6.51 13.80
C ILE A 37 -21.42 -5.29 13.49
N GLN A 38 -20.45 -5.44 12.60
CA GLN A 38 -19.62 -4.36 12.10
C GLN A 38 -20.30 -3.76 10.86
N ASN A 39 -20.94 -2.61 11.00
CA ASN A 39 -21.49 -1.86 9.87
C ASN A 39 -20.34 -1.26 9.06
N SER A 40 -20.28 -1.54 7.76
CA SER A 40 -19.26 -0.98 6.87
C SER A 40 -19.77 0.33 6.28
N LEU A 41 -18.92 1.36 6.25
CA LEU A 41 -19.30 2.69 5.77
C LEU A 41 -18.23 3.25 4.85
N PHE A 42 -18.64 4.20 4.01
CA PHE A 42 -17.73 5.21 3.48
C PHE A 42 -18.33 6.60 3.66
N GLN A 43 -17.45 7.59 3.70
CA GLN A 43 -17.83 9.00 3.82
C GLN A 43 -17.04 9.84 2.81
N GLU A 44 -17.73 10.82 2.24
CA GLU A 44 -17.12 11.95 1.54
C GLU A 44 -17.20 13.19 2.43
N ILE A 45 -16.07 13.85 2.65
CA ILE A 45 -16.01 15.08 3.45
C ILE A 45 -15.34 16.20 2.66
N SER A 46 -15.69 17.44 2.97
CA SER A 46 -14.89 18.61 2.57
C SER A 46 -13.61 18.66 3.40
N VAL A 47 -12.46 18.75 2.74
CA VAL A 47 -11.15 18.81 3.41
C VAL A 47 -10.97 20.13 4.15
N GLU A 48 -11.51 21.22 3.61
CA GLU A 48 -11.35 22.56 4.18
C GLU A 48 -12.19 22.75 5.44
N THR A 49 -13.45 22.29 5.41
CA THR A 49 -14.43 22.56 6.48
C THR A 49 -14.63 21.38 7.42
N GLY A 50 -14.26 20.16 7.02
CA GLY A 50 -14.61 18.93 7.72
C GLY A 50 -16.10 18.56 7.61
N GLU A 51 -16.87 19.24 6.74
CA GLU A 51 -18.28 18.97 6.52
C GLU A 51 -18.48 17.59 5.88
N LEU A 52 -19.41 16.81 6.42
CA LEU A 52 -19.85 15.55 5.83
C LEU A 52 -20.74 15.84 4.63
N LEU A 53 -20.28 15.47 3.44
CA LEU A 53 -20.98 15.68 2.18
C LEU A 53 -21.83 14.47 1.78
N PHE A 54 -21.35 13.27 2.11
CA PHE A 54 -22.05 12.02 1.83
C PHE A 54 -21.62 10.94 2.83
N GLU A 55 -22.57 10.11 3.26
CA GLU A 55 -22.31 8.90 4.06
C GLU A 55 -23.17 7.78 3.52
N TRP A 56 -22.58 6.59 3.42
CA TRP A 56 -23.28 5.38 3.05
C TRP A 56 -22.98 4.27 4.06
N ARG A 57 -23.98 3.45 4.36
CA ARG A 57 -23.93 2.38 5.37
C ARG A 57 -24.42 1.07 4.76
N SER A 58 -23.63 0.01 4.88
CA SER A 58 -23.98 -1.27 4.28
C SER A 58 -25.25 -1.91 4.83
N LEU A 59 -25.63 -1.61 6.08
CA LEU A 59 -26.84 -2.16 6.69
C LEU A 59 -28.15 -1.44 6.31
N ASP A 60 -28.08 -0.31 5.63
CA ASP A 60 -29.27 0.46 5.24
C ASP A 60 -29.88 -0.05 3.92
N HIS A 61 -29.27 -1.05 3.29
CA HIS A 61 -29.66 -1.59 1.99
C HIS A 61 -29.78 -3.11 2.00
N GLU A 62 -30.82 -3.63 1.35
CA GLU A 62 -31.10 -5.07 1.31
C GLU A 62 -30.03 -5.82 0.50
N GLU A 63 -29.55 -5.23 -0.60
CA GLU A 63 -28.54 -5.76 -1.52
C GLU A 63 -27.17 -5.98 -0.83
N THR A 64 -26.93 -5.29 0.27
CA THR A 64 -25.72 -5.38 1.10
C THR A 64 -26.02 -5.86 2.51
N SER A 65 -27.15 -6.54 2.70
CA SER A 65 -27.52 -7.13 3.98
C SER A 65 -26.66 -8.35 4.33
N PRO A 66 -26.58 -8.74 5.62
CA PRO A 66 -25.69 -9.81 6.06
C PRO A 66 -25.99 -11.20 5.48
N LYS A 67 -27.16 -11.40 4.85
CA LYS A 67 -27.51 -12.66 4.17
C LYS A 67 -26.65 -12.96 2.93
N TYR A 68 -25.97 -11.95 2.39
CA TYR A 68 -25.07 -12.09 1.25
C TYR A 68 -23.60 -12.23 1.67
N GLY A 69 -23.31 -12.14 2.97
CA GLY A 69 -21.96 -12.36 3.51
C GLY A 69 -21.50 -13.79 3.25
N GLN A 70 -20.27 -13.95 2.77
CA GLN A 70 -19.60 -15.24 2.58
C GLN A 70 -18.70 -15.60 3.76
N VAL A 71 -18.86 -14.91 4.90
CA VAL A 71 -18.16 -15.15 6.16
C VAL A 71 -19.22 -15.12 7.25
N LEU A 72 -19.46 -16.25 7.92
CA LEU A 72 -20.36 -16.34 9.07
C LEU A 72 -19.66 -15.90 10.38
N PRO A 73 -20.43 -15.56 11.43
CA PRO A 73 -19.86 -15.22 12.73
C PRO A 73 -18.90 -16.30 13.24
N GLY A 74 -17.65 -15.92 13.54
CA GLY A 74 -16.63 -16.81 14.08
C GLY A 74 -16.07 -17.85 13.11
N GLU A 75 -16.41 -17.78 11.82
CA GLU A 75 -15.90 -18.71 10.80
C GLU A 75 -14.42 -18.45 10.46
N THR A 76 -13.99 -17.19 10.54
CA THR A 76 -12.62 -16.78 10.23
C THR A 76 -11.93 -16.16 11.45
N LEU A 77 -10.60 -16.21 11.48
CA LEU A 77 -9.80 -15.63 12.56
C LEU A 77 -9.94 -14.09 12.66
N ALA A 78 -10.32 -13.43 11.56
CA ALA A 78 -10.40 -11.97 11.46
C ALA A 78 -11.83 -11.42 11.31
N GLY A 79 -12.84 -12.29 11.12
CA GLY A 79 -14.22 -11.88 10.83
C GLY A 79 -15.09 -11.57 12.06
N GLY A 80 -14.57 -11.80 13.28
CA GLY A 80 -15.28 -11.55 14.53
C GLY A 80 -16.40 -12.56 14.82
N LYS A 81 -16.67 -12.82 16.10
CA LYS A 81 -17.70 -13.80 16.51
C LYS A 81 -19.07 -13.18 16.73
N GLY A 82 -19.19 -11.86 16.69
CA GLY A 82 -20.42 -11.12 16.97
C GLY A 82 -20.85 -11.10 18.44
N THR A 83 -19.96 -11.46 19.37
CA THR A 83 -20.30 -11.62 20.80
C THR A 83 -20.19 -10.32 21.61
N THR A 84 -19.35 -9.38 21.17
CA THR A 84 -19.12 -8.09 21.82
C THR A 84 -18.87 -7.00 20.77
N ALA A 85 -18.94 -5.72 21.15
CA ALA A 85 -18.65 -4.61 20.23
C ALA A 85 -17.22 -4.68 19.63
N SER A 86 -16.22 -5.12 20.40
CA SER A 86 -14.83 -5.27 19.94
C SER A 86 -14.60 -6.53 19.10
N ASP A 87 -15.55 -7.46 19.12
CA ASP A 87 -15.53 -8.74 18.39
C ASP A 87 -16.77 -8.82 17.49
N ALA A 88 -17.23 -7.68 16.98
CA ALA A 88 -18.42 -7.59 16.14
C ALA A 88 -18.19 -8.37 14.84
N TRP A 89 -19.23 -9.04 14.34
CA TRP A 89 -19.16 -9.80 13.11
C TRP A 89 -18.99 -8.88 11.91
N ASP A 90 -17.88 -9.03 11.20
CA ASP A 90 -17.54 -8.31 9.99
C ASP A 90 -18.04 -9.06 8.76
N TYR A 91 -19.29 -8.81 8.40
CA TYR A 91 -19.99 -9.55 7.36
C TYR A 91 -19.73 -9.02 5.94
N PHE A 92 -19.31 -7.74 5.81
CA PHE A 92 -19.20 -7.02 4.54
C PHE A 92 -17.75 -6.67 4.21
N HIS A 93 -17.03 -6.02 5.13
CA HIS A 93 -15.64 -5.62 4.95
C HIS A 93 -15.40 -4.79 3.69
N ILE A 94 -15.93 -3.57 3.65
CA ILE A 94 -15.61 -2.59 2.59
C ILE A 94 -14.11 -2.28 2.58
N ASN A 95 -13.40 -2.38 1.46
CA ASN A 95 -11.94 -2.17 1.43
C ASN A 95 -11.43 -1.19 0.39
N SER A 96 -12.30 -0.78 -0.54
CA SER A 96 -12.05 0.35 -1.42
C SER A 96 -13.35 1.06 -1.77
N VAL A 97 -13.20 2.34 -2.07
CA VAL A 97 -14.24 3.19 -2.62
C VAL A 97 -13.58 4.10 -3.65
N ASP A 98 -14.28 4.35 -4.75
CA ASP A 98 -13.87 5.24 -5.83
C ASP A 98 -15.09 6.00 -6.35
N LYS A 99 -14.90 7.19 -6.90
CA LYS A 99 -16.00 8.05 -7.37
C LYS A 99 -15.86 8.36 -8.86
N ASN A 100 -16.95 8.23 -9.61
CA ASN A 100 -16.97 8.56 -11.03
C ASN A 100 -17.39 10.03 -11.29
N GLU A 101 -17.32 10.45 -12.55
CA GLU A 101 -17.69 11.82 -12.97
C GLU A 101 -19.18 12.15 -12.79
N ASN A 102 -20.06 11.14 -12.74
CA ASN A 102 -21.49 11.32 -12.46
C ASN A 102 -21.77 11.51 -10.97
N GLY A 103 -20.77 11.31 -10.11
CA GLY A 103 -20.89 11.41 -8.67
C GLY A 103 -21.29 10.10 -7.97
N ASP A 104 -21.41 9.00 -8.69
CA ASP A 104 -21.67 7.68 -8.14
C ASP A 104 -20.39 7.02 -7.60
N TYR A 105 -20.55 6.12 -6.64
CA TYR A 105 -19.44 5.48 -5.94
C TYR A 105 -19.34 3.99 -6.28
N LEU A 106 -18.16 3.55 -6.72
CA LEU A 106 -17.81 2.15 -6.84
C LEU A 106 -17.19 1.68 -5.53
N ILE A 107 -17.77 0.67 -4.90
CA ILE A 107 -17.23 0.07 -3.67
C ILE A 107 -16.87 -1.40 -3.87
N SER A 108 -15.84 -1.85 -3.15
CA SER A 108 -15.44 -3.25 -3.06
C SER A 108 -15.68 -3.78 -1.66
N SER A 109 -16.29 -4.96 -1.60
CA SER A 109 -16.57 -5.69 -0.37
C SER A 109 -15.85 -7.03 -0.39
N ARG A 110 -14.90 -7.21 0.53
CA ARG A 110 -14.09 -8.42 0.63
C ARG A 110 -14.92 -9.63 1.02
N HIS A 111 -15.79 -9.48 2.03
CA HIS A 111 -16.50 -10.62 2.61
C HIS A 111 -17.76 -11.01 1.85
N THR A 112 -18.20 -10.20 0.88
CA THR A 112 -19.19 -10.63 -0.12
C THR A 112 -18.56 -11.04 -1.45
N SER A 113 -17.24 -10.86 -1.62
CA SER A 113 -16.54 -11.04 -2.90
C SER A 113 -17.23 -10.31 -4.06
N ALA A 114 -17.71 -9.08 -3.83
CA ALA A 114 -18.52 -8.36 -4.82
C ALA A 114 -18.16 -6.88 -4.90
N LEU A 115 -18.47 -6.29 -6.06
CA LEU A 115 -18.45 -4.85 -6.29
C LEU A 115 -19.88 -4.31 -6.31
N TYR A 116 -20.05 -3.06 -5.86
CA TYR A 116 -21.34 -2.38 -5.88
C TYR A 116 -21.18 -0.97 -6.43
N LEU A 117 -22.14 -0.52 -7.24
CA LEU A 117 -22.27 0.89 -7.59
C LEU A 117 -23.37 1.52 -6.76
N ILE A 118 -23.03 2.59 -6.07
CA ILE A 118 -23.89 3.34 -5.16
C ILE A 118 -24.22 4.68 -5.80
N SER A 119 -25.50 5.05 -5.83
CA SER A 119 -25.91 6.34 -6.37
C SER A 119 -25.39 7.48 -5.50
N GLY A 120 -24.79 8.48 -6.14
CA GLY A 120 -24.35 9.70 -5.47
C GLY A 120 -25.47 10.61 -4.96
N GLU A 121 -26.70 10.39 -5.43
CA GLU A 121 -27.85 11.24 -5.13
C GLU A 121 -28.58 10.80 -3.86
N ASP A 122 -28.82 9.50 -3.71
CA ASP A 122 -29.69 8.94 -2.66
C ASP A 122 -29.09 7.72 -1.95
N GLY A 123 -27.89 7.28 -2.33
CA GLY A 123 -27.21 6.15 -1.73
C GLY A 123 -27.77 4.77 -2.10
N ARG A 124 -28.75 4.66 -3.00
CA ARG A 124 -29.26 3.33 -3.39
C ARG A 124 -28.22 2.53 -4.18
N VAL A 125 -28.25 1.21 -4.02
CA VAL A 125 -27.44 0.29 -4.82
C VAL A 125 -28.00 0.25 -6.24
N LEU A 126 -27.24 0.73 -7.22
CA LEU A 126 -27.63 0.78 -8.63
C LEU A 126 -27.41 -0.57 -9.32
N TRP A 127 -26.30 -1.22 -8.99
CA TRP A 127 -26.01 -2.59 -9.39
C TRP A 127 -24.93 -3.19 -8.50
N HIS A 128 -24.74 -4.50 -8.62
CA HIS A 128 -23.62 -5.22 -8.01
C HIS A 128 -23.13 -6.31 -8.96
N LEU A 129 -21.84 -6.60 -8.86
CA LEU A 129 -21.14 -7.63 -9.61
C LEU A 129 -20.55 -8.61 -8.59
N ASP A 130 -21.13 -9.81 -8.52
CA ASP A 130 -20.60 -10.90 -7.69
C ASP A 130 -19.36 -11.51 -8.36
N GLY A 131 -18.32 -11.77 -7.58
CA GLY A 131 -17.07 -12.34 -8.05
C GLY A 131 -17.12 -13.85 -8.26
N TRP A 132 -18.02 -14.56 -7.56
CA TRP A 132 -18.13 -16.01 -7.62
C TRP A 132 -19.26 -16.43 -8.58
N LEU A 133 -20.43 -16.81 -8.09
CA LEU A 133 -21.57 -17.29 -8.88
C LEU A 133 -22.93 -16.85 -8.29
N LEU A 134 -22.94 -15.97 -7.29
CA LEU A 134 -24.21 -15.51 -6.72
C LEU A 134 -24.91 -14.57 -7.72
N SER A 135 -26.17 -14.25 -7.44
CA SER A 135 -27.05 -13.45 -8.29
C SER A 135 -26.44 -12.09 -8.63
N SER A 136 -25.69 -12.00 -9.73
CA SER A 136 -25.06 -10.79 -10.25
C SER A 136 -26.00 -10.05 -11.20
N HIS A 137 -25.95 -8.73 -11.23
CA HIS A 137 -26.66 -7.93 -12.25
C HIS A 137 -26.01 -8.01 -13.63
N PHE A 138 -24.83 -8.61 -13.74
CA PHE A 138 -24.11 -8.82 -14.99
C PHE A 138 -23.79 -10.30 -15.21
N GLN A 139 -24.02 -10.79 -16.43
CA GLN A 139 -23.49 -12.07 -16.89
C GLN A 139 -21.98 -11.96 -17.12
N LYS A 140 -21.18 -12.91 -16.63
CA LYS A 140 -19.71 -12.86 -16.70
C LYS A 140 -19.09 -14.20 -17.03
N ASP A 141 -17.88 -14.16 -17.59
CA ASP A 141 -17.08 -15.34 -17.97
C ASP A 141 -15.79 -15.49 -17.15
N PHE A 142 -15.64 -14.70 -16.08
CA PHE A 142 -14.49 -14.73 -15.18
C PHE A 142 -14.93 -14.73 -13.70
N TYR A 143 -13.98 -15.04 -12.82
CA TYR A 143 -14.17 -15.12 -11.38
C TYR A 143 -13.15 -14.25 -10.64
N PHE A 144 -13.54 -13.72 -9.49
CA PHE A 144 -12.65 -13.06 -8.53
C PHE A 144 -13.20 -13.26 -7.12
N SER A 145 -12.35 -13.12 -6.11
CA SER A 145 -12.80 -13.18 -4.71
C SER A 145 -11.87 -12.44 -3.78
N SER A 146 -12.40 -12.05 -2.61
CA SER A 146 -11.65 -11.35 -1.56
C SER A 146 -10.87 -10.12 -2.05
N GLN A 147 -11.36 -9.51 -3.13
CA GLN A 147 -10.66 -8.53 -3.95
C GLN A 147 -10.46 -7.21 -3.21
N HIS A 148 -9.41 -6.47 -3.61
CA HIS A 148 -9.08 -5.14 -3.10
C HIS A 148 -8.96 -4.12 -4.24
N ASP A 149 -9.00 -2.84 -3.87
CA ASP A 149 -8.65 -1.72 -4.74
C ASP A 149 -9.41 -1.71 -6.07
N ALA A 150 -10.74 -1.90 -6.02
CA ALA A 150 -11.58 -1.71 -7.19
C ALA A 150 -11.57 -0.22 -7.60
N ARG A 151 -11.23 0.04 -8.87
CA ARG A 151 -11.06 1.38 -9.42
C ARG A 151 -11.78 1.54 -10.74
N TRP A 152 -12.36 2.71 -10.91
CA TRP A 152 -12.81 3.18 -12.21
C TRP A 152 -11.59 3.51 -13.08
N GLN A 153 -11.60 3.03 -14.33
CA GLN A 153 -10.52 3.32 -15.28
C GLN A 153 -11.01 4.24 -16.40
N HIS A 154 -12.05 3.82 -17.10
CA HIS A 154 -12.63 4.58 -18.19
C HIS A 154 -14.10 4.21 -18.33
N SER A 155 -14.93 5.15 -18.79
CA SER A 155 -16.28 4.82 -19.23
C SER A 155 -16.73 5.74 -20.35
N ASN A 156 -17.63 5.20 -21.15
CA ASN A 156 -18.42 5.92 -22.13
C ASN A 156 -19.91 5.61 -21.89
N ALA A 157 -20.77 6.03 -22.82
CA ALA A 157 -22.22 5.91 -22.69
C ALA A 157 -22.73 4.49 -22.40
N THR A 158 -22.04 3.44 -22.89
CA THR A 158 -22.50 2.06 -22.77
C THR A 158 -21.53 1.16 -22.02
N HIS A 159 -20.23 1.46 -22.03
CA HIS A 159 -19.20 0.61 -21.44
C HIS A 159 -18.46 1.27 -20.29
N THR A 160 -18.12 0.49 -19.28
CA THR A 160 -17.30 0.89 -18.13
C THR A 160 -16.17 -0.11 -17.93
N THR A 161 -14.93 0.37 -17.96
CA THR A 161 -13.74 -0.42 -17.63
C THR A 161 -13.42 -0.26 -16.15
N ILE A 162 -13.32 -1.40 -15.46
CA ILE A 162 -12.97 -1.48 -14.04
C ILE A 162 -11.69 -2.29 -13.89
N SER A 163 -10.85 -1.88 -12.95
CA SER A 163 -9.73 -2.68 -12.48
C SER A 163 -9.91 -3.06 -11.02
N LEU A 164 -9.31 -4.17 -10.60
CA LEU A 164 -9.19 -4.55 -9.19
C LEU A 164 -7.96 -5.42 -8.95
N PHE A 165 -7.53 -5.54 -7.70
CA PHE A 165 -6.60 -6.58 -7.28
C PHE A 165 -7.42 -7.80 -6.82
N ASP A 166 -7.38 -8.87 -7.60
CA ASP A 166 -8.04 -10.14 -7.29
C ASP A 166 -7.10 -10.97 -6.41
N ASN A 167 -7.36 -10.97 -5.11
CA ASN A 167 -6.66 -11.83 -4.17
C ASN A 167 -6.88 -13.30 -4.51
N ALA A 168 -8.07 -13.62 -5.04
CA ALA A 168 -8.52 -14.94 -5.46
C ALA A 168 -8.61 -15.99 -4.36
N TYR A 169 -8.30 -15.66 -3.11
CA TYR A 169 -8.55 -16.50 -1.94
C TYR A 169 -8.60 -15.65 -0.66
N ASP A 170 -9.14 -16.23 0.41
CA ASP A 170 -9.09 -15.68 1.76
C ASP A 170 -8.29 -16.64 2.67
N GLU A 171 -7.13 -16.20 3.15
CA GLU A 171 -6.29 -17.04 4.04
C GLU A 171 -6.95 -17.39 5.38
N PHE A 172 -8.00 -16.66 5.77
CA PHE A 172 -8.69 -16.83 7.04
C PHE A 172 -9.93 -17.73 6.97
N LYS A 173 -10.35 -18.17 5.77
CA LYS A 173 -11.50 -19.10 5.63
C LYS A 173 -11.06 -20.57 5.61
N PRO A 174 -11.84 -21.48 6.21
CA PRO A 174 -11.60 -22.92 6.11
C PRO A 174 -12.04 -23.48 4.75
N HIS A 175 -11.11 -24.11 4.01
CA HIS A 175 -11.28 -24.91 2.79
C HIS A 175 -11.77 -24.20 1.50
N ASP A 176 -11.28 -24.70 0.34
CA ASP A 176 -11.74 -24.49 -1.05
C ASP A 176 -12.47 -23.16 -1.37
N ASN A 177 -11.83 -22.05 -1.04
CA ASN A 177 -12.33 -20.69 -1.26
C ASN A 177 -11.57 -19.95 -2.37
N GLN A 178 -10.78 -20.69 -3.15
CA GLN A 178 -9.88 -20.13 -4.13
C GLN A 178 -10.57 -20.06 -5.50
N THR A 179 -10.83 -18.86 -6.00
CA THR A 179 -11.47 -18.64 -7.31
C THR A 179 -10.49 -18.62 -8.48
N HIS A 180 -9.18 -18.55 -8.21
CA HIS A 180 -8.13 -18.52 -9.21
C HIS A 180 -6.81 -19.06 -8.65
N PRO A 181 -5.96 -19.79 -9.41
CA PRO A 181 -4.72 -20.40 -8.92
C PRO A 181 -3.67 -19.41 -8.37
N TYR A 182 -3.83 -18.11 -8.62
CA TYR A 182 -2.93 -17.04 -8.18
C TYR A 182 -3.65 -15.71 -8.08
N SER A 183 -3.10 -14.78 -7.30
CA SER A 183 -3.58 -13.41 -7.24
C SER A 183 -3.15 -12.63 -8.47
N ARG A 184 -3.94 -11.65 -8.88
CA ARG A 184 -3.73 -10.90 -10.13
C ARG A 184 -4.31 -9.49 -10.07
N GLY A 185 -3.71 -8.58 -10.83
CA GLY A 185 -4.41 -7.37 -11.25
C GLY A 185 -5.38 -7.74 -12.36
N LEU A 186 -6.67 -7.48 -12.19
CA LEU A 186 -7.72 -7.85 -13.14
C LEU A 186 -8.32 -6.59 -13.76
N VAL A 187 -8.49 -6.60 -15.07
CA VAL A 187 -9.23 -5.59 -15.83
C VAL A 187 -10.38 -6.26 -16.57
N PHE A 188 -11.57 -5.68 -16.48
CA PHE A 188 -12.75 -6.14 -17.21
C PHE A 188 -13.60 -4.96 -17.66
N VAL A 189 -14.50 -5.23 -18.59
CA VAL A 189 -15.42 -4.22 -19.15
C VAL A 189 -16.85 -4.65 -18.86
N LEU A 190 -17.62 -3.73 -18.29
CA LEU A 190 -19.06 -3.82 -18.15
C LEU A 190 -19.71 -3.23 -19.40
N ASP A 191 -20.60 -3.96 -20.03
CA ASP A 191 -21.61 -3.43 -20.94
C ASP A 191 -22.90 -3.19 -20.13
N ASN A 192 -23.21 -1.91 -19.92
CA ASN A 192 -24.33 -1.48 -19.09
C ASN A 192 -25.69 -1.69 -19.78
N GLU A 193 -25.72 -1.83 -21.11
CA GLU A 193 -26.95 -2.10 -21.88
C GLU A 193 -27.21 -3.61 -21.95
N ALA A 194 -26.21 -4.38 -22.37
CA ALA A 194 -26.32 -5.83 -22.49
C ALA A 194 -26.28 -6.55 -21.13
N ARG A 195 -25.87 -5.85 -20.06
CA ARG A 195 -25.68 -6.41 -18.71
C ARG A 195 -24.71 -7.58 -18.73
N THR A 196 -23.57 -7.39 -19.38
CA THR A 196 -22.47 -8.35 -19.42
C THR A 196 -21.20 -7.74 -18.84
N ALA A 197 -20.41 -8.54 -18.14
CA ALA A 197 -19.07 -8.21 -17.69
C ALA A 197 -18.10 -9.15 -18.41
N THR A 198 -17.18 -8.63 -19.19
CA THR A 198 -16.25 -9.41 -20.00
C THR A 198 -14.83 -9.20 -19.53
N PHE A 199 -14.10 -10.29 -19.32
CA PHE A 199 -12.67 -10.24 -19.06
C PHE A 199 -11.94 -9.44 -20.14
N SER A 200 -11.01 -8.57 -19.74
CA SER A 200 -10.18 -7.81 -20.67
C SER A 200 -8.71 -8.19 -20.57
N HIS A 201 -8.16 -8.11 -19.36
CA HIS A 201 -6.74 -8.38 -19.15
C HIS A 201 -6.44 -8.79 -17.72
N GLU A 202 -5.33 -9.48 -17.52
CA GLU A 202 -4.78 -9.75 -16.20
C GLU A 202 -3.27 -9.51 -16.15
N TYR A 203 -2.79 -9.17 -14.95
CA TYR A 203 -1.38 -9.02 -14.65
C TYR A 203 -1.04 -9.92 -13.46
N MET A 204 -0.11 -10.85 -13.68
CA MET A 204 0.30 -11.85 -12.70
C MET A 204 1.83 -11.82 -12.52
N HIS A 205 2.32 -12.27 -11.38
CA HIS A 205 3.75 -12.46 -11.16
C HIS A 205 4.09 -13.78 -10.44
N HIS A 206 5.31 -14.26 -10.68
CA HIS A 206 5.89 -15.41 -9.98
C HIS A 206 7.01 -14.93 -9.07
N LEU A 207 7.22 -15.60 -7.94
CA LEU A 207 8.46 -15.42 -7.20
C LEU A 207 9.66 -15.87 -8.08
N PRO A 208 10.84 -15.23 -7.98
CA PRO A 208 12.03 -15.71 -8.66
C PRO A 208 12.30 -17.19 -8.32
N ASN A 209 12.24 -18.07 -9.33
CA ASN A 209 12.34 -19.53 -9.17
C ASN A 209 11.28 -20.16 -8.24
N GLY A 210 10.12 -19.52 -8.07
CA GLY A 210 9.07 -19.95 -7.14
C GLY A 210 7.68 -20.05 -7.78
N PRO A 211 6.66 -20.38 -6.97
CA PRO A 211 5.28 -20.48 -7.44
C PRO A 211 4.73 -19.11 -7.85
N PRO A 212 3.58 -19.08 -8.58
CA PRO A 212 2.76 -17.88 -8.70
C PRO A 212 2.50 -17.22 -7.33
N ILE A 213 2.43 -15.89 -7.29
CA ILE A 213 2.13 -15.18 -6.06
C ILE A 213 0.65 -15.35 -5.71
N LEU A 214 0.40 -15.70 -4.46
CA LEU A 214 -0.93 -15.81 -3.88
C LEU A 214 -0.94 -14.99 -2.58
N SER A 215 -1.76 -13.93 -2.55
CA SER A 215 -1.84 -12.96 -1.45
C SER A 215 -3.22 -12.94 -0.79
N GLY A 216 -3.31 -13.38 0.47
CA GLY A 216 -4.59 -13.69 1.14
C GLY A 216 -5.36 -12.50 1.64
N SER A 217 -4.71 -11.34 1.67
CA SER A 217 -5.32 -10.09 2.09
C SER A 217 -4.55 -8.91 1.51
N GLN A 218 -5.22 -7.75 1.48
CA GLN A 218 -4.61 -6.47 1.07
C GLN A 218 -4.18 -6.50 -0.41
N GLY A 219 -3.38 -5.51 -0.80
CA GLY A 219 -2.88 -5.37 -2.17
C GLY A 219 -3.66 -4.36 -2.98
N ASN A 220 -3.07 -3.98 -4.10
CA ASN A 220 -3.68 -3.01 -5.01
C ASN A 220 -3.15 -3.18 -6.43
N PHE A 221 -3.90 -2.62 -7.36
CA PHE A 221 -3.57 -2.64 -8.77
C PHE A 221 -3.79 -1.25 -9.38
N GLN A 222 -2.74 -0.69 -9.97
CA GLN A 222 -2.74 0.62 -10.58
C GLN A 222 -2.32 0.53 -12.04
N LEU A 223 -3.19 0.97 -12.96
CA LEU A 223 -2.79 1.28 -14.32
C LEU A 223 -2.07 2.64 -14.34
N LEU A 224 -0.90 2.68 -14.98
CA LEU A 224 -0.04 3.86 -15.03
C LEU A 224 -0.25 4.64 -16.34
N PRO A 225 0.00 5.98 -16.35
CA PRO A 225 -0.18 6.81 -17.54
C PRO A 225 0.64 6.39 -18.77
N ASN A 226 1.75 5.67 -18.57
CA ASN A 226 2.57 5.12 -19.66
C ASN A 226 2.04 3.77 -20.20
N GLY A 227 0.89 3.30 -19.70
CA GLY A 227 0.26 2.02 -20.05
C GLY A 227 0.73 0.84 -19.22
N ASN A 228 1.79 0.98 -18.42
CA ASN A 228 2.26 -0.10 -17.55
C ASN A 228 1.24 -0.40 -16.44
N ALA A 229 1.34 -1.58 -15.87
CA ALA A 229 0.59 -1.99 -14.69
C ALA A 229 1.51 -2.07 -13.48
N PHE A 230 1.08 -1.53 -12.34
CA PHE A 230 1.80 -1.58 -11.08
C PHE A 230 0.96 -2.32 -10.03
N LEU A 231 1.57 -3.31 -9.38
CA LEU A 231 0.89 -4.17 -8.41
C LEU A 231 1.62 -4.12 -7.07
N GLY A 232 0.87 -3.82 -6.00
CA GLY A 232 1.29 -4.11 -4.63
C GLY A 232 0.70 -5.45 -4.20
N TRP A 233 1.54 -6.39 -3.76
CA TRP A 233 1.13 -7.78 -3.52
C TRP A 233 0.57 -8.04 -2.12
N GLY A 234 0.08 -7.02 -1.41
CA GLY A 234 -0.71 -7.19 -0.19
C GLY A 234 0.05 -7.84 0.95
N ALA A 235 -0.48 -8.94 1.49
CA ALA A 235 0.17 -9.74 2.53
C ALA A 235 1.58 -10.21 2.15
N GLN A 236 1.93 -10.19 0.86
CA GLN A 236 3.26 -10.50 0.36
C GLN A 236 4.11 -9.21 0.27
N PRO A 237 5.35 -9.17 0.81
CA PRO A 237 6.15 -7.96 0.94
C PRO A 237 6.81 -7.48 -0.38
N PHE A 238 6.08 -7.59 -1.50
CA PHE A 238 6.55 -7.29 -2.85
C PHE A 238 5.70 -6.22 -3.52
N PHE A 239 6.29 -5.65 -4.57
CA PHE A 239 5.56 -4.95 -5.62
C PHE A 239 6.25 -5.21 -6.96
N SER A 240 5.50 -5.04 -8.04
CA SER A 240 6.00 -5.24 -9.39
C SER A 240 5.41 -4.25 -10.39
N GLU A 241 6.14 -4.04 -11.48
CA GLU A 241 5.68 -3.27 -12.63
C GLU A 241 5.73 -4.14 -13.87
N HIS A 242 4.71 -4.02 -14.71
CA HIS A 242 4.49 -4.89 -15.87
C HIS A 242 4.25 -4.06 -17.13
N LEU A 243 4.75 -4.56 -18.25
CA LEU A 243 4.49 -3.99 -19.56
C LEU A 243 3.01 -4.16 -19.95
N PRO A 244 2.44 -3.21 -20.73
CA PRO A 244 1.07 -3.32 -21.22
C PRO A 244 0.92 -4.52 -22.15
N LEU A 245 -0.25 -5.16 -22.13
CA LEU A 245 -0.69 -6.26 -23.02
C LEU A 245 0.08 -7.58 -22.89
N SER A 246 1.41 -7.55 -22.76
CA SER A 246 2.19 -8.78 -22.53
C SER A 246 2.14 -9.21 -21.07
N GLY A 247 1.89 -8.27 -20.15
CA GLY A 247 1.92 -8.50 -18.71
C GLY A 247 3.31 -8.85 -18.18
N ALA A 248 4.36 -8.74 -18.99
CA ALA A 248 5.71 -9.14 -18.63
C ALA A 248 6.26 -8.21 -17.51
N PRO A 249 6.78 -8.76 -16.40
CA PRO A 249 7.36 -7.96 -15.33
C PRO A 249 8.66 -7.28 -15.80
N VAL A 250 8.81 -5.99 -15.51
CA VAL A 250 10.02 -5.18 -15.76
C VAL A 250 10.64 -4.65 -14.46
N LEU A 251 9.92 -4.80 -13.35
CA LEU A 251 10.41 -4.51 -12.01
C LEU A 251 9.86 -5.58 -11.07
N HIS A 252 10.74 -6.14 -10.25
CA HIS A 252 10.37 -6.86 -9.05
C HIS A 252 11.16 -6.26 -7.89
N ALA A 253 10.44 -5.90 -6.83
CA ALA A 253 11.07 -5.37 -5.64
C ALA A 253 10.43 -5.98 -4.40
N SER A 254 11.30 -6.30 -3.44
CA SER A 254 10.93 -6.88 -2.16
C SER A 254 11.44 -5.98 -1.05
N PHE A 255 10.63 -5.75 -0.01
CA PHE A 255 11.07 -5.05 1.19
C PHE A 255 11.45 -6.00 2.34
N ASN A 256 11.13 -7.29 2.23
CA ASN A 256 11.52 -8.30 3.22
C ASN A 256 11.43 -9.72 2.64
N ASN A 257 11.96 -10.71 3.35
CA ASN A 257 11.82 -12.11 2.98
C ASN A 257 10.33 -12.53 2.92
N PRO A 258 9.88 -13.21 1.85
CA PRO A 258 8.54 -13.81 1.72
C PRO A 258 8.05 -14.62 2.94
N THR A 259 8.98 -15.23 3.69
CA THR A 259 8.65 -16.09 4.84
C THR A 259 8.53 -15.32 6.16
N GLY A 260 8.74 -14.00 6.15
CA GLY A 260 8.61 -13.14 7.32
C GLY A 260 7.16 -12.72 7.59
N SER A 261 6.95 -12.01 8.71
CA SER A 261 5.63 -11.46 9.09
C SER A 261 5.34 -10.07 8.49
N THR A 262 6.15 -9.63 7.52
CA THR A 262 6.01 -8.30 6.92
C THR A 262 5.02 -8.34 5.78
N THR A 263 4.05 -7.42 5.82
CA THR A 263 3.04 -7.25 4.78
C THR A 263 3.20 -5.88 4.12
N ASN A 264 2.74 -5.77 2.87
CA ASN A 264 2.66 -4.54 2.10
C ASN A 264 1.20 -4.21 1.77
N TYR A 265 0.56 -3.41 2.61
CA TYR A 265 -0.88 -3.14 2.49
C TYR A 265 -1.29 -2.64 1.09
N LYS A 266 -0.63 -1.59 0.59
CA LYS A 266 -0.76 -1.06 -0.78
C LYS A 266 0.57 -0.43 -1.18
N ALA A 267 0.95 -0.54 -2.44
CA ALA A 267 2.05 0.19 -3.06
C ALA A 267 1.51 1.02 -4.23
N ARG A 268 1.84 2.31 -4.29
CA ARG A 268 1.41 3.20 -5.36
C ARG A 268 2.61 3.85 -6.05
N LYS A 269 2.50 4.08 -7.35
CA LYS A 269 3.52 4.75 -8.16
C LYS A 269 2.93 6.00 -8.80
N TYR A 270 3.57 7.14 -8.55
CA TYR A 270 3.18 8.43 -9.11
C TYR A 270 4.41 9.17 -9.62
N ASN A 271 4.19 10.09 -10.55
CA ASN A 271 5.19 11.08 -10.86
C ASN A 271 5.09 12.21 -9.82
N TRP A 272 6.11 12.36 -8.98
CA TRP A 272 6.14 13.40 -7.98
C TRP A 272 7.55 13.93 -7.80
N THR A 273 7.63 15.20 -7.43
CA THR A 273 8.87 15.89 -7.10
C THR A 273 8.68 16.52 -5.74
N ALA A 274 9.53 16.16 -4.78
CA ALA A 274 9.55 16.81 -3.49
C ALA A 274 10.95 16.96 -2.90
N VAL A 275 11.02 17.96 -2.02
CA VAL A 275 12.07 18.23 -1.05
C VAL A 275 11.43 18.00 0.33
N PRO A 276 11.82 16.94 1.05
CA PRO A 276 11.22 16.64 2.35
C PRO A 276 11.39 17.79 3.35
N ALA A 277 10.42 17.91 4.27
CA ALA A 277 10.48 18.92 5.34
C ALA A 277 11.56 18.63 6.39
N HIS A 278 11.86 17.34 6.63
CA HIS A 278 12.90 16.91 7.56
C HIS A 278 14.28 16.93 6.89
N ASP A 279 15.33 17.01 7.70
CA ASP A 279 16.71 17.04 7.22
C ASP A 279 17.19 15.66 6.75
N PRO A 280 18.14 15.59 5.81
CA PRO A 280 18.85 14.35 5.49
C PRO A 280 19.40 13.66 6.73
N ALA A 281 19.32 12.33 6.77
CA ALA A 281 19.97 11.52 7.78
C ALA A 281 21.41 11.26 7.37
N LEU A 282 22.35 11.57 8.25
CA LEU A 282 23.78 11.26 8.08
C LEU A 282 24.24 10.38 9.23
N TRP A 283 24.92 9.30 8.88
CA TRP A 283 25.75 8.55 9.81
C TRP A 283 27.21 8.60 9.37
N SER A 284 28.13 8.75 10.32
CA SER A 284 29.57 8.84 10.06
C SER A 284 30.34 7.95 11.03
N PHE A 285 31.16 7.08 10.46
CA PHE A 285 31.86 6.02 11.17
C PHE A 285 33.35 6.07 10.88
N SER A 286 34.20 5.94 11.90
CA SER A 286 35.63 5.76 11.74
C SER A 286 36.12 4.60 12.61
N TYR A 287 36.66 3.55 11.99
CA TYR A 287 37.09 2.35 12.71
C TYR A 287 38.10 2.66 13.82
N ASN A 288 39.10 3.50 13.54
CA ASN A 288 40.21 3.79 14.45
C ASN A 288 40.67 5.27 14.44
N GLY A 289 39.85 6.18 13.90
CA GLY A 289 40.20 7.59 13.80
C GLY A 289 41.19 7.94 12.69
N THR A 290 41.36 7.09 11.66
CA THR A 290 42.27 7.37 10.52
C THR A 290 41.54 7.61 9.20
N ALA A 291 40.37 7.01 9.00
CA ALA A 291 39.52 7.19 7.83
C ALA A 291 38.06 7.20 8.27
N THR A 292 37.23 7.97 7.58
CA THR A 292 35.81 8.16 7.90
C THR A 292 34.95 7.70 6.74
N THR A 293 33.95 6.87 7.03
CA THR A 293 32.91 6.45 6.09
C THR A 293 31.62 7.18 6.44
N PHE A 294 31.04 7.87 5.47
CA PHE A 294 29.78 8.59 5.57
C PHE A 294 28.68 7.81 4.87
N TYR A 295 27.53 7.69 5.52
CA TYR A 295 26.29 7.10 5.01
C TYR A 295 25.21 8.17 5.06
N VAL A 296 24.68 8.56 3.91
CA VAL A 296 23.64 9.59 3.84
C VAL A 296 22.44 9.11 3.06
N SER A 297 21.26 9.36 3.61
CA SER A 297 19.98 9.06 2.97
C SER A 297 18.97 10.16 3.27
N TRP A 298 18.02 10.36 2.38
CA TRP A 298 16.96 11.34 2.57
C TRP A 298 15.65 10.83 1.97
N ASN A 299 14.85 10.23 2.84
CA ASN A 299 13.60 9.62 2.43
C ASN A 299 12.63 10.69 1.91
N GLY A 300 12.06 10.45 0.74
CA GLY A 300 11.19 11.41 0.08
C GLY A 300 11.90 12.45 -0.80
N ALA A 301 13.24 12.49 -0.87
CA ALA A 301 13.94 13.45 -1.71
C ALA A 301 14.13 12.90 -3.13
N THR A 302 13.68 13.66 -4.13
CA THR A 302 13.58 13.19 -5.54
C THR A 302 14.55 13.88 -6.49
N THR A 303 15.07 15.04 -6.13
CA THR A 303 15.91 15.87 -7.01
C THR A 303 17.40 15.85 -6.65
N VAL A 304 17.78 15.17 -5.57
CA VAL A 304 19.17 15.06 -5.12
C VAL A 304 19.98 14.29 -6.16
N GLN A 305 21.01 14.93 -6.70
CA GLN A 305 21.95 14.32 -7.64
C GLN A 305 23.29 14.01 -6.97
N THR A 306 23.75 14.88 -6.07
CA THR A 306 25.06 14.78 -5.43
C THR A 306 24.96 15.10 -3.95
N TRP A 307 25.74 14.40 -3.15
CA TRP A 307 25.98 14.69 -1.75
C TRP A 307 27.37 15.30 -1.58
N ARG A 308 27.49 16.43 -0.88
CA ARG A 308 28.79 17.02 -0.49
C ARG A 308 28.99 16.83 1.00
N PHE A 309 30.18 16.40 1.40
CA PHE A 309 30.49 16.07 2.79
C PHE A 309 31.48 17.06 3.36
N TYR A 310 31.23 17.46 4.60
CA TYR A 310 32.01 18.46 5.31
C TYR A 310 32.30 17.98 6.71
N VAL A 311 33.44 18.39 7.25
CA VAL A 311 33.88 18.03 8.59
C VAL A 311 34.51 19.21 9.34
N SER A 312 34.53 19.11 10.66
CA SER A 312 35.16 20.06 11.59
C SER A 312 35.85 19.28 12.70
N ASP A 313 37.06 19.68 13.05
CA ASP A 313 37.90 18.97 14.01
C ASP A 313 37.45 19.22 15.46
N ASP A 314 37.13 20.47 15.83
CA ASP A 314 36.98 20.85 17.24
C ASP A 314 35.57 21.33 17.63
N SER A 315 34.80 21.86 16.70
CA SER A 315 33.52 22.54 17.01
C SER A 315 32.38 22.15 16.08
N VAL A 316 31.19 22.02 16.65
CA VAL A 316 29.91 21.84 15.95
C VAL A 316 29.50 23.05 15.12
N GLU A 317 30.17 24.19 15.27
CA GLU A 317 29.91 25.41 14.51
C GLU A 317 30.91 25.59 13.36
N GLY A 318 31.97 24.78 13.30
CA GLY A 318 33.05 24.89 12.32
C GLY A 318 34.36 25.44 12.91
N PRO A 319 35.35 25.80 12.09
CA PRO A 319 35.27 25.95 10.64
C PRO A 319 35.06 24.62 9.89
N TRP A 320 34.22 24.67 8.85
CA TRP A 320 33.86 23.49 8.07
C TRP A 320 34.75 23.34 6.84
N ARG A 321 35.31 22.14 6.67
CA ARG A 321 36.14 21.75 5.53
C ARG A 321 35.39 20.72 4.68
N ARG A 322 35.26 20.97 3.38
CA ARG A 322 34.71 19.98 2.44
C ARG A 322 35.74 18.87 2.22
N VAL A 323 35.31 17.61 2.38
CA VAL A 323 36.19 16.42 2.27
C VAL A 323 35.91 15.57 1.04
N GLY A 324 34.75 15.75 0.41
CA GLY A 324 34.44 15.06 -0.84
C GLY A 324 33.00 15.25 -1.28
N GLU A 325 32.65 14.55 -2.35
CA GLU A 325 31.28 14.45 -2.84
C GLU A 325 31.03 13.07 -3.48
N ALA A 326 29.77 12.62 -3.47
CA ALA A 326 29.34 11.37 -4.09
C ALA A 326 28.01 11.55 -4.82
N ARG A 327 27.89 10.96 -6.02
CA ARG A 327 26.61 10.94 -6.76
C ARG A 327 25.62 10.00 -6.08
N LYS A 328 24.36 10.42 -5.97
CA LYS A 328 23.26 9.58 -5.50
C LYS A 328 22.91 8.55 -6.57
N ARG A 329 22.99 7.26 -6.24
CA ARG A 329 22.65 6.15 -7.15
C ARG A 329 21.52 5.24 -6.65
N GLY A 330 21.19 5.34 -5.37
CA GLY A 330 20.16 4.54 -4.71
C GLY A 330 19.55 5.31 -3.54
N PHE A 331 18.94 4.60 -2.59
CA PHE A 331 18.40 5.22 -1.37
C PHE A 331 19.52 5.82 -0.50
N GLU A 332 20.50 5.01 -0.14
CA GLU A 332 21.68 5.43 0.65
C GLU A 332 22.88 5.70 -0.27
N THR A 333 23.65 6.73 0.06
CA THR A 333 24.91 7.07 -0.62
C THR A 333 26.06 6.97 0.39
N VAL A 334 27.14 6.31 -0.03
CA VAL A 334 28.33 6.09 0.79
C VAL A 334 29.52 6.85 0.21
N LEU A 335 30.26 7.54 1.07
CA LEU A 335 31.56 8.13 0.74
C LEU A 335 32.59 7.74 1.80
N ARG A 336 33.75 7.24 1.36
CA ARG A 336 34.92 7.08 2.22
C ARG A 336 35.89 8.23 2.03
N TRP A 337 36.40 8.77 3.13
CA TRP A 337 37.43 9.80 3.17
C TRP A 337 38.61 9.32 4.02
N ASP A 338 39.84 9.42 3.49
CA ASP A 338 41.07 9.08 4.19
C ASP A 338 41.50 10.22 5.12
N GLY A 339 40.73 10.39 6.19
CA GLY A 339 41.06 11.24 7.32
C GLY A 339 40.01 11.15 8.42
N PHE A 340 40.25 11.90 9.49
CA PHE A 340 39.36 11.98 10.64
C PHE A 340 39.15 13.43 11.07
N ALA A 341 37.95 13.69 11.56
CA ALA A 341 37.52 14.93 12.19
C ALA A 341 36.34 14.56 13.10
N ARG A 342 36.13 15.32 14.18
CA ARG A 342 35.15 14.95 15.19
C ARG A 342 33.71 15.14 14.72
N TRP A 343 33.45 16.15 13.91
CA TRP A 343 32.10 16.53 13.49
C TRP A 343 31.93 16.44 11.99
N ALA A 344 30.74 16.07 11.53
CA ALA A 344 30.42 15.97 10.11
C ALA A 344 28.98 16.43 9.80
N PHE A 345 28.77 16.92 8.58
CA PHE A 345 27.44 17.08 7.98
C PHE A 345 27.51 16.86 6.46
N ALA A 346 26.36 16.64 5.82
CA ALA A 346 26.23 16.51 4.38
C ALA A 346 25.26 17.53 3.78
N GLU A 347 25.54 18.00 2.56
CA GLU A 347 24.63 18.79 1.73
C GLU A 347 24.00 17.92 0.65
N ALA A 348 22.68 17.99 0.54
CA ALA A 348 21.94 17.50 -0.61
C ALA A 348 22.00 18.55 -1.73
N VAL A 349 22.48 18.17 -2.91
CA VAL A 349 22.67 19.07 -4.05
C VAL A 349 21.90 18.53 -5.26
N ASP A 350 21.17 19.42 -5.93
CA ASP A 350 20.40 19.08 -7.13
C ASP A 350 21.26 19.07 -8.42
N GLY A 351 20.61 18.87 -9.57
CA GLY A 351 21.26 18.81 -10.88
C GLY A 351 21.82 20.14 -11.38
N GLU A 352 21.39 21.27 -10.81
CA GLU A 352 21.89 22.60 -11.16
C GLU A 352 23.02 23.05 -10.22
N GLY A 353 23.33 22.25 -9.20
CA GLY A 353 24.37 22.53 -8.22
C GLY A 353 23.88 23.32 -7.01
N VAL A 354 22.57 23.52 -6.87
CA VAL A 354 21.93 24.23 -5.76
C VAL A 354 21.84 23.31 -4.54
N VAL A 355 22.16 23.86 -3.37
CA VAL A 355 22.02 23.14 -2.10
C VAL A 355 20.55 23.16 -1.70
N LEU A 356 19.94 21.98 -1.64
CA LEU A 356 18.54 21.80 -1.26
C LEU A 356 18.36 21.88 0.26
N ARG A 357 19.21 21.15 1.00
CA ARG A 357 19.20 21.07 2.46
C ARG A 357 20.51 20.48 3.00
N ARG A 358 20.77 20.70 4.29
CA ARG A 358 21.88 20.11 5.03
C ARG A 358 21.35 19.10 6.04
N SER A 359 22.08 18.02 6.26
CA SER A 359 21.84 17.13 7.40
C SER A 359 22.05 17.89 8.71
N GLY A 360 21.58 17.31 9.82
CA GLY A 360 22.11 17.65 11.14
C GLY A 360 23.63 17.44 11.20
N VAL A 361 24.30 18.17 12.10
CA VAL A 361 25.70 17.91 12.45
C VAL A 361 25.76 16.68 13.35
N VAL A 362 26.60 15.72 13.01
CA VAL A 362 26.80 14.48 13.76
C VAL A 362 28.23 14.36 14.23
N GLU A 363 28.44 13.72 15.38
CA GLU A 363 29.77 13.30 15.83
C GLU A 363 30.18 12.04 15.05
N VAL A 364 31.42 12.00 14.56
CA VAL A 364 31.98 10.81 13.92
C VAL A 364 32.20 9.75 14.98
N PHE A 365 31.50 8.63 14.83
CA PHE A 365 31.59 7.56 15.79
C PHE A 365 32.86 6.75 15.60
N VAL A 366 33.59 6.63 16.70
CA VAL A 366 34.77 5.78 16.81
C VAL A 366 34.44 4.69 17.84
N PRO A 367 34.35 3.42 17.43
CA PRO A 367 34.07 2.34 18.37
C PRO A 367 35.20 2.21 19.40
N SER A 368 34.83 1.82 20.63
CA SER A 368 35.81 1.46 21.66
C SER A 368 36.69 0.30 21.19
N GLU A 369 37.84 0.08 21.84
CA GLU A 369 38.71 -1.07 21.51
C GLU A 369 37.99 -2.41 21.61
N THR A 370 37.10 -2.56 22.59
CA THR A 370 36.26 -3.76 22.74
C THR A 370 35.28 -3.91 21.58
N LEU A 371 34.56 -2.83 21.22
CA LEU A 371 33.56 -2.89 20.14
C LEU A 371 34.21 -3.09 18.77
N ARG A 372 35.41 -2.53 18.53
CA ARG A 372 36.18 -2.67 17.28
C ARG A 372 36.39 -4.12 16.85
N GLN A 373 36.40 -5.07 17.78
CA GLN A 373 36.53 -6.50 17.47
C GLN A 373 35.31 -7.04 16.69
N ALA A 374 34.17 -6.37 16.79
CA ALA A 374 32.94 -6.66 16.08
C ALA A 374 32.69 -5.69 14.90
N CYS A 375 33.67 -4.88 14.50
CA CYS A 375 33.52 -3.92 13.41
C CYS A 375 34.51 -4.18 12.27
N ASP A 376 34.16 -3.71 11.08
CA ASP A 376 35.06 -3.55 9.95
C ASP A 376 35.23 -2.05 9.60
N PHE A 377 35.78 -1.75 8.44
CA PHE A 377 35.98 -0.36 7.99
C PHE A 377 34.69 0.35 7.53
N ASN A 378 33.58 -0.38 7.43
CA ASN A 378 32.29 0.11 7.00
C ASN A 378 31.35 0.32 8.20
N GLY A 379 31.47 -0.48 9.25
CA GLY A 379 30.67 -0.32 10.46
C GLY A 379 30.84 -1.46 11.44
N CYS A 380 29.98 -1.51 12.46
CA CYS A 380 29.95 -2.59 13.44
C CYS A 380 28.83 -3.58 13.12
N VAL A 381 29.11 -4.88 13.28
CA VAL A 381 28.10 -5.94 13.19
C VAL A 381 27.14 -5.76 14.37
N GLU A 382 25.85 -5.64 14.05
CA GLU A 382 24.75 -5.25 14.95
C GLU A 382 24.83 -3.82 15.49
N ILE A 383 24.46 -2.84 14.66
CA ILE A 383 23.70 -1.71 15.19
C ILE A 383 22.39 -2.32 15.72
N PRO A 384 22.02 -2.16 17.01
CA PRO A 384 20.71 -2.58 17.49
C PRO A 384 19.66 -1.96 16.58
N ARG A 385 18.94 -2.81 15.85
CA ARG A 385 17.96 -2.41 14.86
C ARG A 385 16.95 -1.50 15.55
N VAL A 386 16.96 -0.20 15.23
CA VAL A 386 15.85 0.68 15.61
C VAL A 386 14.71 0.36 14.64
N GLY A 387 13.98 -0.73 14.93
CA GLY A 387 12.98 -1.33 14.05
C GLY A 387 13.56 -2.45 13.17
N GLY A 388 13.05 -3.68 13.33
CA GLY A 388 13.52 -4.88 12.66
C GLY A 388 13.16 -5.00 11.17
N GLY A 389 13.60 -4.06 10.32
CA GLY A 389 13.53 -4.20 8.86
C GLY A 389 14.82 -4.75 8.28
N ASP A 390 14.76 -5.86 7.54
CA ASP A 390 15.83 -6.28 6.63
C ASP A 390 15.70 -5.52 5.30
N TRP A 391 16.80 -5.42 4.56
CA TRP A 391 16.95 -4.59 3.37
C TRP A 391 15.93 -4.87 2.26
N SER A 392 15.50 -3.82 1.58
CA SER A 392 14.78 -3.91 0.32
C SER A 392 15.71 -4.28 -0.83
N THR A 393 15.43 -5.37 -1.54
CA THR A 393 16.10 -5.72 -2.80
C THR A 393 15.29 -5.19 -3.97
N PHE A 394 15.97 -4.54 -4.92
CA PHE A 394 15.39 -4.07 -6.17
C PHE A 394 16.10 -4.76 -7.32
N GLU A 395 15.38 -5.55 -8.11
CA GLU A 395 15.90 -6.16 -9.33
C GLU A 395 15.11 -5.61 -10.53
N TRP A 396 15.84 -4.96 -11.45
CA TRP A 396 15.31 -4.63 -12.78
C TRP A 396 15.47 -5.89 -13.64
N LEU A 397 14.36 -6.39 -14.17
CA LEU A 397 14.28 -7.66 -14.91
C LEU A 397 14.49 -7.47 -16.42
#